data_AF-A0A4R4SYH9-F1
#
_entry.id   AF-A0A4R4SYH9-F1
#
_cell.length_a   1.000
_cell.length_b   1.000
_cell.length_c   1.000
_cell.angle_alpha   90.00
_cell.angle_beta   90.00
_cell.angle_gamma   90.00
#
_symmetry.space_group_name_H-M   'P 1'
#
loop_
_entity.id
_entity.type
_entity.pdbx_description
1 polymer ?
#
loop_
_entity_poly.entity_id
_entity_poly.type
_entity_poly.pdbx_seq_one_letter_code
_entity_poly.pdbx_strand_id
1 'polypeptide(L)' 'MRVYLPSTLPLLAGVHAAKEIAPAPLTAHAVTPALREWYAGGDLEELEYAAMSAAARASLRLLSADPSAPPRRVVLA' A
#
# COMPACT_ATOMS: atom_id res chain seq x y z
N MET A 1 1.66 -8.31 12.20
CA MET A 1 0.56 -7.92 11.28
C MET A 1 1.07 -6.72 10.50
N ARG A 2 1.26 -6.87 9.19
CA ARG A 2 1.87 -5.84 8.33
C ARG A 2 0.81 -4.91 7.77
N VAL A 3 1.18 -3.65 7.58
CA VAL A 3 0.34 -2.62 6.96
C VAL A 3 1.04 -2.14 5.71
N TYR A 4 0.34 -2.21 4.58
CA TYR A 4 0.82 -1.85 3.27
C TYR A 4 0.22 -0.52 2.85
N LEU A 5 1.07 0.50 2.70
CA LEU A 5 0.68 1.84 2.29
C LEU A 5 0.95 2.04 0.79
N PRO A 6 -0.07 2.36 -0.01
CA PRO A 6 0.13 2.76 -1.40
C PRO A 6 0.99 4.03 -1.46
N SER A 7 1.96 4.06 -2.37
CA SER A 7 2.88 5.19 -2.47
C SER A 7 3.51 5.31 -3.86
N THR A 8 4.29 6.37 -4.05
CA THR A 8 5.09 6.68 -5.23
C THR A 8 6.50 7.08 -4.76
N LEU A 9 7.46 7.18 -5.69
CA LEU A 9 8.82 7.62 -5.32
C LEU A 9 8.84 9.03 -4.69
N PRO A 10 8.11 10.05 -5.20
CA PRO A 10 8.02 11.35 -4.53
C PRO A 10 7.43 11.28 -3.12
N LEU A 11 6.35 10.52 -2.92
CA LEU A 11 5.74 10.35 -1.60
C LEU A 11 6.69 9.64 -0.63
N LEU A 12 7.38 8.60 -1.08
CA LEU A 12 8.40 7.92 -0.28
C LEU A 12 9.55 8.86 0.11
N ALA A 13 10.00 9.72 -0.81
CA ALA A 13 11.03 10.71 -0.53
C ALA A 13 10.57 11.71 0.54
N GLY A 14 9.32 12.18 0.46
CA GLY A 14 8.70 13.05 1.47
C GLY A 14 8.65 12.39 2.84
N VAL A 15 8.17 11.14 2.92
CA VAL A 15 8.16 10.34 4.16
C VAL A 15 9.59 10.15 4.70
N HIS A 16 10.56 9.87 3.83
CA HIS A 16 11.94 9.68 4.26
C HIS A 16 12.55 10.95 4.85
N ALA A 17 12.22 12.12 4.29
CA ALA A 17 12.69 13.41 4.80
C ALA A 17 11.99 13.80 6.10
N ALA A 18 10.67 13.66 6.17
CA ALA A 18 9.86 14.05 7.33
C ALA A 18 9.94 13.05 8.50
N LYS A 19 10.34 11.80 8.23
CA LYS A 19 10.33 10.67 9.18
C LYS A 19 8.93 10.35 9.74
N GLU A 20 7.89 10.78 9.04
CA GLU A 20 6.49 10.55 9.39
C GLU A 20 5.66 10.29 8.14
N ILE A 21 4.50 9.66 8.34
CA ILE A 21 3.48 9.47 7.31
C ILE A 21 2.23 10.21 7.78
N ALA A 22 2.04 11.42 7.25
CA ALA A 22 1.05 12.39 7.71
C ALA A 22 0.64 13.33 6.57
N PRO A 23 -0.51 14.05 6.69
CA PRO A 23 -1.50 13.93 7.77
C PRO A 23 -2.49 12.78 7.54
N ALA A 24 -3.11 12.31 8.62
CA ALA A 24 -4.24 11.39 8.56
C ALA A 24 -5.52 12.11 8.05
N PRO A 25 -6.49 11.39 7.45
CA PRO A 25 -6.54 9.93 7.28
C PRO A 25 -5.67 9.39 6.14
N LEU A 26 -5.11 8.20 6.33
CA LEU A 26 -4.30 7.48 5.33
C LEU A 26 -5.06 6.26 4.82
N THR A 27 -4.97 6.00 3.51
CA THR A 27 -5.43 4.72 2.95
C THR A 27 -4.35 3.66 3.17
N ALA A 28 -4.70 2.56 3.82
CA ALA A 28 -3.79 1.45 4.07
C ALA A 28 -4.47 0.10 3.82
N HIS A 29 -3.68 -0.92 3.50
CA HIS A 29 -4.14 -2.28 3.26
C HIS A 29 -3.45 -3.24 4.23
N ALA A 30 -4.19 -4.19 4.76
CA ALA A 30 -3.67 -5.19 5.69
C ALA A 30 -4.52 -6.45 5.59
N VAL A 31 -4.08 -7.51 6.26
CA VAL A 31 -4.91 -8.72 6.42
C VAL A 31 -6.02 -8.43 7.42
N THR A 32 -7.21 -8.09 6.91
CA THR A 32 -8.41 -7.82 7.70
C THR A 32 -9.18 -9.10 8.03
N PRO A 33 -10.08 -9.08 9.04
CA PRO A 33 -10.99 -10.20 9.29
C PRO A 33 -11.80 -10.58 8.04
N ALA A 34 -12.36 -9.58 7.35
CA ALA A 34 -13.11 -9.80 6.11
C ALA A 34 -12.25 -10.47 5.01
N LEU A 35 -10.96 -10.12 4.90
CA LEU A 35 -10.07 -10.79 3.95
C LEU A 35 -9.82 -12.25 4.31
N ARG A 36 -9.63 -12.56 5.60
CA ARG A 36 -9.45 -13.95 6.10
C ARG A 36 -10.69 -14.80 5.81
N GLU A 37 -11.88 -14.24 6.00
CA GLU A 37 -13.14 -14.91 5.72
C GLU A 37 -13.33 -15.15 4.22
N TRP A 38 -12.98 -14.18 3.37
CA TRP A 38 -13.14 -14.29 1.92
C TRP A 38 -12.12 -15.25 1.29
N TYR A 39 -10.91 -15.35 1.85
CA TYR A 39 -9.84 -16.26 1.46
C TYR A 39 -9.67 -17.42 2.46
N ALA A 40 -10.78 -18.07 2.83
CA ALA A 40 -10.81 -19.06 3.92
C ALA A 40 -9.84 -20.25 3.76
N GLY A 41 -9.42 -20.58 2.53
CA GLY A 41 -8.46 -21.65 2.26
C GLY A 41 -7.00 -21.21 2.18
N GLY A 42 -6.72 -19.91 2.22
CA GLY A 42 -5.37 -19.38 2.08
C GLY A 42 -4.63 -19.23 3.40
N ASP A 43 -3.31 -19.39 3.37
CA ASP A 43 -2.47 -19.17 4.54
C ASP A 43 -2.18 -17.68 4.78
N LEU A 44 -1.44 -17.37 5.85
CA LEU A 44 -1.11 -15.98 6.19
C LEU A 44 -0.24 -15.30 5.14
N GLU A 45 0.68 -16.02 4.49
CA GLU A 45 1.56 -15.47 3.48
C GLU A 45 0.76 -15.07 2.22
N GLU A 46 -0.16 -15.93 1.80
CA GLU A 46 -1.06 -15.65 0.68
C GLU A 46 -1.98 -14.45 0.97
N LEU A 47 -2.49 -14.34 2.20
CA LEU A 47 -3.28 -13.20 2.65
C LEU A 47 -2.46 -11.91 2.68
N GLU A 48 -1.22 -11.95 3.16
CA GLU A 48 -0.30 -10.81 3.16
C GLU A 48 0.04 -10.38 1.73
N TYR A 49 0.26 -11.33 0.82
CA TYR A 49 0.45 -11.05 -0.61
C TYR A 49 -0.79 -10.39 -1.22
N ALA A 50 -2.00 -10.85 -0.88
CA ALA A 50 -3.24 -10.24 -1.34
C ALA A 50 -3.39 -8.79 -0.86
N ALA A 51 -3.09 -8.51 0.41
CA ALA A 51 -3.12 -7.16 0.98
C ALA A 51 -2.07 -6.24 0.33
N MET A 52 -0.83 -6.71 0.17
CA MET A 52 0.23 -5.98 -0.53
C MET A 52 -0.15 -5.68 -1.98
N SER A 53 -0.74 -6.66 -2.68
CA SER A 53 -1.17 -6.52 -4.07
C SER A 53 -2.32 -5.51 -4.22
N ALA A 54 -3.22 -5.44 -3.24
CA ALA A 54 -4.24 -4.40 -3.20
C ALA A 54 -3.63 -2.99 -3.04
N ALA A 55 -2.63 -2.84 -2.17
CA ALA A 55 -1.89 -1.58 -2.03
C ALA A 55 -1.14 -1.22 -3.32
N ALA A 56 -0.48 -2.19 -3.95
CA ALA A 56 0.23 -1.99 -5.21
C ALA A 56 -0.71 -1.49 -6.33
N ARG A 57 -1.95 -1.99 -6.37
CA ARG A 57 -2.97 -1.52 -7.32
C ARG A 57 -3.45 -0.10 -6.99
N ALA A 58 -3.57 0.24 -5.71
CA ALA A 58 -3.89 1.61 -5.30
C ALA A 58 -2.76 2.60 -5.66
N SER A 59 -1.49 2.19 -5.61
CA SER A 59 -0.36 3.02 -6.05
C SER A 59 -0.44 3.40 -7.53
N LEU A 60 -1.08 2.58 -8.38
CA LEU A 60 -1.29 2.93 -9.78
C LEU A 60 -2.24 4.13 -9.94
N ARG A 61 -3.24 4.28 -9.05
CA ARG A 61 -4.10 5.46 -9.04
C ARG A 61 -3.33 6.72 -8.63
N LEU A 62 -2.38 6.60 -7.70
CA LEU A 62 -1.50 7.71 -7.33
C LEU A 62 -0.61 8.15 -8.49
N LEU A 63 0.00 7.20 -9.20
CA LEU A 63 0.79 7.50 -10.41
C LEU A 63 -0.06 8.10 -11.52
N SER A 64 -1.30 7.62 -11.71
CA SER A 64 -2.22 8.20 -12.70
C SER A 64 -2.61 9.64 -12.37
N ALA A 65 -2.63 10.00 -11.08
CA ALA A 65 -2.96 11.36 -10.64
C ALA A 65 -1.78 12.33 -10.73
N ASP A 66 -0.55 11.81 -10.77
CA ASP A 66 0.68 12.60 -10.94
C ASP A 66 1.52 12.07 -12.12
N PRO A 67 1.23 12.53 -13.35
CA PRO A 67 1.99 12.13 -14.55
C PRO A 67 3.46 12.53 -14.53
N SER A 68 3.88 13.42 -13.62
CA SER A 68 5.28 13.84 -13.49
C SER A 68 6.11 12.88 -12.64
N ALA A 69 5.46 12.07 -11.81
CA ALA A 69 6.13 11.05 -11.03
C ALA A 69 6.78 9.99 -11.94
N PRO A 70 7.97 9.47 -11.59
CA PRO A 70 8.52 8.31 -12.28
C PRO A 70 7.50 7.16 -12.28
N PRO A 71 7.28 6.44 -13.40
CA PRO A 71 6.24 5.42 -13.54
C PRO A 71 6.61 4.10 -12.83
N ARG A 72 6.90 4.20 -11.53
CA ARG A 72 7.31 3.11 -10.66
C ARG A 72 6.39 3.08 -9.44
N ARG A 73 5.58 2.03 -9.33
CA ARG A 73 4.75 1.84 -8.15
C ARG A 73 5.62 1.52 -6.94
N VAL A 74 5.21 2.06 -5.80
CA VAL A 74 5.85 1.80 -4.51
C VAL A 74 4.77 1.34 -3.53
N VAL A 75 5.13 0.42 -2.65
CA VAL A 75 4.34 0.05 -1.47
C VAL A 75 5.30 0.10 -0.28
N LEU A 76 4.93 0.82 0.77
CA LEU A 76 5.65 0.77 2.04
C LEU A 76 5.01 -0.33 2.90
N ALA A 77 5.82 -1.14 3.57
CA ALA A 77 5.42 -2.38 4.25
C ALA A 77 6.12 -2.58 5.58
#